data_AF-A0A9E3ZGH0-F1
#
_entry.id   AF-A0A9E3ZGH0-F1
#
_cell.length_a   1.000
_cell.length_b   1.000
_cell.length_c   1.000
_cell.angle_alpha   90.00
_cell.angle_beta   90.00
_cell.angle_gamma   90.00
#
_symmetry.space_group_name_H-M   'P 1'
#
loop_
_entity.id
_entity.type
_entity.pdbx_description
1 polymer ?
#
loop_
_entity_poly.entity_id
_entity_poly.type
_entity_poly.pdbx_seq_one_letter_code
_entity_poly.pdbx_strand_id
1 'polypeptide(L)'
;MQQSGEIIPASPRSRIGDLAIDDRRIRLLGYAVVLIVFFGLGTWAAIAPLASAAHAPGKIRVESNRKTVQHLEGGIVSSLPVRDGDFVEKDQIVMTLDDTQAKSQLEIVHGLYVVALAREARLAAQRDQMEQVD
;
A
#
# COMPACT_ATOMS: atom_id res chain seq x y z
N MET A 1 -103.13 3.41 -50.13
CA MET A 1 -101.68 3.19 -50.22
C MET A 1 -101.12 3.35 -48.81
N GLN A 2 -100.73 2.28 -48.08
CA GLN A 2 -99.49 1.46 -48.19
C GLN A 2 -98.25 2.32 -47.88
N GLN A 3 -97.36 2.06 -46.90
CA GLN A 3 -96.68 0.84 -46.41
C GLN A 3 -96.39 0.95 -44.89
N SER A 4 -96.59 -0.11 -44.08
CA SER A 4 -95.64 -1.17 -43.65
C SER A 4 -94.48 -0.73 -42.75
N GLY A 5 -94.32 -1.38 -41.58
CA GLY A 5 -93.13 -1.26 -40.73
C GLY A 5 -93.27 -1.88 -39.33
N GLU A 6 -93.09 -3.20 -39.25
CA GLU A 6 -92.54 -4.03 -38.17
C GLU A 6 -92.62 -3.59 -36.67
N ILE A 7 -93.25 -4.46 -35.89
CA ILE A 7 -93.11 -4.73 -34.44
C ILE A 7 -91.64 -4.96 -34.01
N ILE A 8 -91.17 -4.34 -32.91
CA ILE A 8 -90.19 -4.99 -31.98
C ILE A 8 -90.51 -4.61 -30.52
N PRO A 9 -90.67 -5.61 -29.61
CA PRO A 9 -91.05 -5.40 -28.21
C PRO A 9 -89.92 -4.82 -27.36
N ALA A 10 -90.29 -4.02 -26.35
CA ALA A 10 -89.36 -3.50 -25.36
C ALA A 10 -88.70 -4.64 -24.56
N SER A 11 -87.37 -4.69 -24.60
CA SER A 11 -86.57 -5.70 -23.90
C SER A 11 -86.58 -5.47 -22.38
N PRO A 12 -86.60 -6.55 -21.56
CA PRO A 12 -86.55 -6.43 -20.11
C PRO A 12 -85.20 -5.84 -19.66
N ARG A 13 -85.22 -4.69 -18.99
CA ARG A 13 -84.02 -4.14 -18.34
C ARG A 13 -83.68 -5.00 -17.12
N SER A 14 -82.63 -5.81 -17.23
CA SER A 14 -82.08 -6.55 -16.09
C SER A 14 -81.45 -5.59 -15.08
N ARG A 15 -81.94 -5.63 -13.84
CA ARG A 15 -81.43 -4.84 -12.72
C ARG A 15 -80.18 -5.52 -12.17
N ILE A 16 -79.03 -5.33 -12.83
CA ILE A 16 -77.72 -5.87 -12.43
C ILE A 16 -77.11 -5.00 -11.32
N GLY A 17 -77.85 -4.79 -10.24
CA GLY A 17 -77.47 -3.92 -9.12
C GLY A 17 -77.08 -4.66 -7.84
N ASP A 18 -77.60 -5.87 -7.64
CA ASP A 18 -77.57 -6.53 -6.32
C ASP A 18 -76.96 -7.95 -6.35
N LEU A 19 -75.92 -8.15 -7.17
CA LEU A 19 -75.02 -9.28 -6.95
C LEU A 19 -74.11 -8.86 -5.80
N ALA A 20 -74.43 -9.31 -4.58
CA ALA A 20 -73.56 -9.21 -3.41
C ALA A 20 -72.28 -10.02 -3.67
N ILE A 21 -71.37 -9.44 -4.46
CA ILE A 21 -70.00 -9.92 -4.58
C ILE A 21 -69.39 -9.66 -3.21
N ASP A 22 -69.21 -10.72 -2.43
CA ASP A 22 -68.66 -10.67 -1.08
C ASP A 22 -67.14 -10.39 -1.16
N ASP A 23 -66.84 -9.15 -1.54
CA ASP A 23 -65.54 -8.59 -1.91
C ASP A 23 -64.60 -8.44 -0.70
N ARG A 24 -65.14 -8.50 0.51
CA ARG A 24 -64.40 -8.44 1.78
C ARG A 24 -63.33 -9.51 1.87
N ARG A 25 -63.62 -10.75 1.43
CA ARG A 25 -62.66 -11.86 1.44
C ARG A 25 -61.52 -11.63 0.45
N ILE A 26 -61.84 -11.14 -0.74
CA ILE A 26 -60.86 -10.86 -1.81
C ILE A 26 -59.97 -9.67 -1.41
N ARG A 27 -60.54 -8.62 -0.81
CA ARG A 27 -59.77 -7.49 -0.27
C ARG A 27 -58.86 -7.92 0.87
N LEU A 28 -59.34 -8.76 1.79
CA LEU A 28 -58.52 -9.30 2.88
C LEU A 28 -57.36 -10.14 2.35
N LEU A 29 -57.61 -10.95 1.31
CA LEU A 29 -56.58 -11.73 0.63
C LEU A 29 -55.55 -10.83 -0.05
N GLY A 30 -56.00 -9.75 -0.70
CA GLY A 30 -55.13 -8.74 -1.29
C GLY A 30 -54.22 -8.08 -0.25
N TYR A 31 -54.78 -7.64 0.88
CA TYR A 31 -53.99 -7.07 1.98
C TYR A 31 -53.02 -8.10 2.58
N ALA A 32 -53.43 -9.35 2.73
CA ALA A 32 -52.54 -10.41 3.21
C ALA A 32 -51.34 -10.62 2.29
N VAL A 33 -51.54 -10.65 0.97
CA VAL A 33 -50.46 -10.76 -0.02
C VAL A 33 -49.51 -9.58 0.06
N VAL A 34 -50.04 -8.35 0.14
CA VAL A 34 -49.22 -7.13 0.28
C VAL A 34 -48.38 -7.18 1.55
N LEU A 35 -48.97 -7.57 2.69
CA LEU A 35 -48.25 -7.69 3.95
C LEU A 35 -47.14 -8.75 3.86
N ILE A 36 -47.44 -9.93 3.31
CA ILE A 36 -46.45 -11.01 3.16
C ILE A 36 -45.27 -10.55 2.30
N VAL A 37 -45.52 -9.89 1.16
CA VAL A 37 -44.47 -9.40 0.27
C VAL A 37 -43.64 -8.31 0.95
N PHE A 38 -44.30 -7.34 1.59
CA PHE A 38 -43.62 -6.23 2.25
C PHE A 38 -42.74 -6.71 3.41
N PHE A 39 -43.28 -7.56 4.30
CA PHE A 39 -42.51 -8.09 5.42
C PHE A 39 -41.49 -9.14 4.98
N GLY A 40 -41.79 -9.96 3.97
CA GLY A 40 -40.85 -10.95 3.44
C GLY A 40 -39.62 -10.30 2.83
N LEU A 41 -39.81 -9.43 1.84
CA LEU A 41 -38.71 -8.73 1.17
C LEU A 41 -38.05 -7.70 2.07
N GLY A 42 -38.81 -6.99 2.90
CA GLY A 42 -38.29 -5.99 3.83
C GLY A 42 -37.41 -6.63 4.91
N THR A 43 -37.87 -7.72 5.53
CA THR A 43 -37.08 -8.46 6.53
C THR A 43 -35.84 -9.06 5.90
N TRP A 44 -35.97 -9.65 4.70
CA TRP A 44 -34.82 -10.18 3.98
C TRP A 44 -33.80 -9.09 3.65
N ALA A 45 -34.23 -7.94 3.13
CA ALA A 45 -33.34 -6.81 2.81
C ALA A 45 -32.67 -6.20 4.05
N ALA A 46 -33.35 -6.20 5.20
CA ALA A 46 -32.81 -5.69 6.47
C ALA A 46 -31.74 -6.62 7.07
N ILE A 47 -31.87 -7.93 6.88
CA ILE A 47 -30.94 -8.94 7.42
C ILE A 47 -29.85 -9.27 6.39
N ALA A 48 -30.11 -9.04 5.10
CA ALA A 48 -29.18 -9.31 4.03
C ALA A 48 -27.86 -8.58 4.30
N PRO A 49 -26.76 -9.33 4.53
CA PRO A 49 -25.46 -8.72 4.73
C PRO A 49 -25.09 -8.05 3.41
N LEU A 50 -25.10 -6.72 3.39
CA LEU A 50 -24.44 -5.97 2.35
C LEU A 50 -22.96 -6.23 2.55
N ALA A 51 -22.44 -7.24 1.84
CA ALA A 51 -21.02 -7.48 1.72
C ALA A 51 -20.40 -6.30 0.97
N SER A 52 -20.27 -5.17 1.66
CA SER A 52 -19.42 -4.07 1.27
C SER A 52 -17.99 -4.50 1.62
N ALA A 53 -17.49 -5.46 0.85
CA ALA A 53 -16.06 -5.59 0.68
C ALA A 53 -15.67 -4.41 -0.18
N ALA A 54 -15.38 -3.27 0.47
CA ALA A 54 -14.55 -2.26 -0.15
C ALA A 54 -13.22 -2.96 -0.48
N HIS A 55 -13.15 -3.54 -1.67
CA HIS A 55 -11.92 -4.03 -2.26
C HIS A 55 -11.09 -2.77 -2.58
N ALA A 56 -10.43 -2.26 -1.54
CA ALA A 56 -9.31 -1.36 -1.71
C ALA A 56 -8.08 -2.26 -1.88
N PRO A 57 -7.59 -2.50 -3.11
CA PRO A 57 -6.25 -3.05 -3.29
C PRO A 57 -5.25 -2.04 -2.72
N GLY A 58 -4.98 -2.16 -1.41
CA GLY A 58 -3.97 -1.39 -0.71
C GLY A 58 -2.60 -1.87 -1.16
N LYS A 59 -1.93 -1.09 -2.00
CA LYS A 59 -0.54 -1.36 -2.37
C LYS A 59 0.35 -0.71 -1.32
N ILE A 60 0.93 -1.53 -0.43
CA ILE A 60 1.96 -1.08 0.50
C ILE A 60 3.19 -0.74 -0.34
N ARG A 61 3.37 0.54 -0.66
CA ARG A 61 4.62 1.03 -1.22
C ARG A 61 5.50 1.40 -0.04
N VAL A 62 6.56 0.63 0.17
CA VAL A 62 7.69 1.11 0.97
C VAL A 62 8.16 2.37 0.25
N GLU A 63 8.10 3.51 0.96
CA GLU A 63 8.71 4.77 0.55
C GLU A 63 10.22 4.51 0.45
N SER A 64 10.67 3.88 -0.63
CA SER A 64 12.07 3.74 -0.96
C SER A 64 12.53 5.08 -1.51
N ASN A 65 12.62 6.05 -0.62
CA ASN A 65 13.38 7.26 -0.81
C ASN A 65 14.86 6.94 -0.57
N ARG A 66 15.41 5.98 -1.33
CA ARG A 66 16.85 5.81 -1.42
C ARG A 66 17.30 6.35 -2.76
N LYS A 67 17.28 7.67 -2.87
CA LYS A 67 18.19 8.35 -3.77
C LYS A 67 19.58 8.13 -3.18
N THR A 68 20.20 7.02 -3.56
CA THR A 68 21.60 6.75 -3.24
C THR A 68 22.44 7.79 -3.98
N VAL A 69 22.56 8.99 -3.43
CA VAL A 69 23.79 9.74 -3.61
C VAL A 69 24.78 9.02 -2.73
N GLN A 70 25.35 7.93 -3.27
CA GLN A 70 26.58 7.37 -2.76
C GLN A 70 27.59 8.49 -2.96
N HIS A 71 27.83 9.26 -1.91
CA HIS A 71 29.05 10.03 -1.87
C HIS A 71 30.17 9.00 -2.02
N LEU A 72 31.02 9.19 -3.01
CA LEU A 72 32.17 8.31 -3.28
C LEU A 72 33.29 8.48 -2.23
N GLU A 73 32.98 9.12 -1.10
CA GLU A 73 33.95 9.45 -0.05
C GLU A 73 33.80 8.60 1.22
N GLY A 74 32.72 7.82 1.34
CA GLY A 74 32.55 6.87 2.44
C GLY A 74 33.22 5.57 2.06
N GLY A 75 34.24 5.15 2.80
CA GLY A 75 34.96 3.90 2.55
C GLY A 75 34.03 2.71 2.24
N ILE A 76 34.53 1.75 1.47
CA ILE A 76 33.76 0.57 1.03
C ILE A 76 33.32 -0.21 2.28
N VAL A 77 32.05 -0.61 2.38
CA VAL A 77 31.58 -1.41 3.53
C VAL A 77 32.07 -2.86 3.36
N SER A 78 32.78 -3.38 4.36
CA SER A 78 33.29 -4.75 4.39
C SER A 78 32.26 -5.74 4.98
N SER A 79 31.63 -5.38 6.10
CA SER A 79 30.62 -6.22 6.74
C SER A 79 29.54 -5.41 7.46
N LEU A 80 28.31 -5.92 7.42
CA LEU A 80 27.15 -5.37 8.11
C LEU A 80 26.44 -6.49 8.88
N PRO A 81 26.86 -6.77 10.13
CA PRO A 81 26.35 -7.90 10.91
C PRO A 81 24.94 -7.70 11.48
N VAL A 82 24.32 -6.52 11.30
CA VAL A 82 22.99 -6.18 11.82
C VAL A 82 21.95 -6.05 10.70
N ARG A 83 20.68 -6.23 11.04
CA ARG A 83 19.55 -6.02 10.13
C ARG A 83 18.74 -4.79 10.51
N ASP A 84 18.02 -4.25 9.53
CA ASP A 84 17.11 -3.13 9.76
C ASP A 84 16.06 -3.52 10.81
N GLY A 85 16.03 -2.79 11.93
CA GLY A 85 15.12 -3.01 13.05
C GLY A 85 15.70 -3.82 14.22
N ASP A 86 16.97 -4.24 14.16
CA ASP A 86 17.64 -4.87 15.30
C ASP A 86 17.91 -3.87 16.43
N PHE A 87 17.69 -4.30 17.68
CA PHE A 87 18.10 -3.55 18.86
C PHE A 87 19.60 -3.75 19.08
N VAL A 88 20.37 -2.65 19.04
CA VAL A 88 21.82 -2.67 19.26
C VAL A 88 22.17 -2.14 20.65
N GLU A 89 23.13 -2.78 21.30
CA GLU A 89 23.70 -2.33 22.56
C GLU A 89 24.83 -1.32 22.33
N LYS A 90 25.18 -0.56 23.36
CA LYS A 90 26.32 0.36 23.29
C LYS A 90 27.60 -0.44 23.02
N ASP A 91 28.41 0.07 22.09
CA ASP A 91 29.69 -0.53 21.65
C ASP A 91 29.57 -1.82 20.79
N GLN A 92 28.35 -2.20 20.37
CA GLN A 92 28.15 -3.26 19.40
C GLN A 92 28.62 -2.83 18.01
N ILE A 93 29.40 -3.68 17.33
CA ILE A 93 29.84 -3.43 15.95
C ILE A 93 28.63 -3.56 15.01
N VAL A 94 28.20 -2.42 14.48
CA VAL A 94 27.07 -2.32 13.55
C VAL A 94 27.53 -2.42 12.09
N MET A 95 28.73 -1.92 11.79
CA MET A 95 29.29 -1.84 10.44
C MET A 95 30.82 -1.82 10.48
N THR A 96 31.45 -2.54 9.55
CA THR A 96 32.91 -2.52 9.34
C THR A 96 33.21 -1.95 7.96
N LEU A 97 34.13 -0.99 7.89
CA LEU A 97 34.63 -0.40 6.64
C LEU A 97 35.88 -1.14 6.17
N ASP A 98 36.08 -1.22 4.86
CA ASP A 98 37.28 -1.74 4.21
C ASP A 98 38.44 -0.78 4.46
N ASP A 99 39.49 -1.30 5.08
CA ASP A 99 40.67 -0.54 5.49
C ASP A 99 41.81 -0.59 4.46
N THR A 100 41.61 -1.22 3.30
CA THR A 100 42.65 -1.42 2.27
C THR A 100 43.24 -0.09 1.81
N GLN A 101 42.40 0.90 1.43
CA GLN A 101 42.89 2.20 0.99
C GLN A 101 43.61 2.96 2.10
N ALA A 102 43.07 2.93 3.32
CA ALA A 102 43.67 3.61 4.47
C ALA A 102 45.04 3.01 4.83
N LYS A 103 45.16 1.68 4.79
CA LYS A 103 46.43 0.96 4.98
C LYS A 103 47.44 1.30 3.89
N SER A 104 47.04 1.28 2.62
CA SER A 104 47.94 1.62 1.52
C SER A 104 48.45 3.07 1.62
N GLN A 105 47.59 4.02 1.99
CA GLN A 105 48.01 5.41 2.21
C GLN A 105 49.01 5.53 3.38
N LEU A 106 48.76 4.81 4.47
CA LEU A 106 49.69 4.76 5.60
C LEU A 106 51.06 4.19 5.19
N GLU A 107 51.08 3.10 4.43
CA GLU A 107 52.32 2.49 3.92
C GLU A 107 53.10 3.45 3.01
N ILE A 108 52.41 4.18 2.13
CA ILE A 108 53.05 5.19 1.26
C ILE A 108 53.70 6.28 2.10
N VAL A 109 52.98 6.85 3.05
CA VAL A 109 53.50 7.95 3.90
C VAL A 109 54.65 7.44 4.77
N HIS A 110 54.54 6.23 5.31
CA HIS A 110 55.60 5.60 6.09
C HIS A 110 56.86 5.38 5.24
N GLY A 111 56.72 4.92 3.99
CA GLY A 111 57.83 4.80 3.06
C GLY A 111 58.53 6.15 2.78
N LEU A 112 57.74 7.21 2.56
CA LEU A 112 58.27 8.57 2.37
C LEU A 112 59.02 9.07 3.61
N TYR A 113 58.50 8.77 4.80
CA TYR A 113 59.15 9.11 6.08
C TYR A 113 60.52 8.44 6.22
N VAL A 114 60.64 7.15 5.90
CA VAL A 114 61.92 6.42 5.95
C VAL A 114 62.93 7.01 4.95
N VAL A 115 62.48 7.35 3.74
CA VAL A 115 63.34 7.99 2.72
C VAL A 115 63.83 9.36 3.20
N ALA A 116 62.96 10.15 3.84
CA ALA A 116 63.32 11.44 4.40
C ALA A 116 64.39 11.32 5.50
N LEU A 117 64.23 10.36 6.43
CA LEU A 117 65.22 10.06 7.47
C LEU A 117 66.56 9.63 6.88
N ALA A 118 66.56 8.77 5.86
CA ALA A 118 67.79 8.34 5.20
C ALA A 118 68.51 9.52 4.52
N ARG A 119 67.75 10.45 3.93
CA ARG A 119 68.29 11.67 3.32
C ARG A 119 68.88 12.60 4.37
N GLU A 120 68.18 12.80 5.50
CA GLU A 120 68.68 13.58 6.63
C GLU A 120 69.99 13.00 7.18
N ALA A 121 70.02 11.70 7.47
CA ALA A 121 71.21 11.01 7.97
C ALA A 121 72.40 11.14 7.01
N ARG A 122 72.15 11.02 5.70
CA ARG A 122 73.19 11.23 4.68
C ARG A 122 73.72 12.67 4.68
N LEU A 123 72.82 13.66 4.73
CA LEU A 123 73.21 15.08 4.74
C LEU A 123 73.98 15.44 6.03
N ALA A 124 73.57 14.88 7.17
CA ALA A 124 74.29 15.03 8.44
C ALA A 124 75.71 14.46 8.34
N ALA A 125 75.86 13.23 7.81
CA ALA A 125 77.17 12.63 7.59
C ALA A 125 78.05 13.47 6.65
N GLN A 126 77.48 14.04 5.58
CA GLN A 126 78.20 14.92 4.66
C GLN A 126 78.66 16.22 5.32
N ARG A 127 77.83 16.82 6.18
CA ARG A 127 78.19 18.02 6.95
C ARG A 127 79.35 17.74 7.90
N ASP A 128 79.25 16.67 8.69
CA ASP A 128 80.24 16.35 9.72
C ASP A 128 81.60 15.97 9.11
N GLN A 129 81.61 15.39 7.90
CA GLN A 129 82.83 15.10 7.15
C GLN A 129 83.51 16.34 6.55
N MET A 130 82.79 17.46 6.41
CA MET A 130 83.35 18.75 5.97
C MET A 130 83.91 19.58 7.14
N GLU A 131 83.53 19.28 8.38
CA GLU A 131 84.01 19.99 9.59
C GLU A 131 85.35 19.45 10.13
N GLN A 132 85.81 18.28 9.68
CA GLN A 132 87.14 17.74 10.03
C GLN A 132 88.19 18.11 8.98
N VAL A 133 88.56 19.39 8.92
CA VAL A 133 89.84 19.84 8.34
C VAL A 133 90.41 20.96 9.22
N ASP A 134 91.20 20.57 10.21
CA ASP A 134 92.30 21.35 10.81
C ASP A 134 93.30 20.39 11.48
#